data_AF-A0A3B9GMG7-F1
#
_entry.id   AF-A0A3B9GMG7-F1
#
_cell.length_a   1.000
_cell.length_b   1.000
_cell.length_c   1.000
_cell.angle_alpha   90.00
_cell.angle_beta   90.00
_cell.angle_gamma   90.00
#
_symmetry.space_group_name_H-M   'P 1'
#
loop_
_entity.id
_entity.type
_entity.pdbx_description
1 polymer ?
#
loop_
_entity_poly.entity_id
_entity_poly.type
_entity_poly.pdbx_seq_one_letter_code
_entity_poly.pdbx_strand_id
1 'polypeptide(L)'
;MGTALLIRGSERERGLPFLGQNALETLTGRYALSDENGGALELDVWYCAEALIIPASWSARACTGLPAGLTLRAAPPEPALGGVAKGRVLWVLEASSYRIFISLPDGFADSCRFAAALGERFDWFRRYAALPSDLSFPALLEYR
;
A
#
# COMPACT_ATOMS: atom_id res chain seq x y z
N MET A 1 -7.55 -13.89 12.18
CA MET A 1 -8.05 -13.52 10.84
C MET A 1 -8.33 -12.04 10.93
N GLY A 2 -7.64 -11.24 10.12
CA GLY A 2 -7.77 -9.79 10.20
C GLY A 2 -8.65 -9.25 9.09
N THR A 3 -9.34 -8.16 9.39
CA THR A 3 -10.23 -7.47 8.46
C THR A 3 -9.83 -6.01 8.39
N ALA A 4 -9.76 -5.47 7.17
CA ALA A 4 -9.53 -4.06 6.92
C ALA A 4 -10.64 -3.49 6.02
N LEU A 5 -11.25 -2.39 6.45
CA LEU A 5 -12.30 -1.68 5.74
C LEU A 5 -11.73 -0.40 5.12
N LEU A 6 -11.99 -0.15 3.84
CA LEU A 6 -11.65 1.11 3.20
C LEU A 6 -12.58 2.21 3.75
N ILE A 7 -12.03 3.07 4.62
CA ILE A 7 -12.77 4.16 5.26
C ILE A 7 -12.66 5.47 4.50
N ARG A 8 -11.68 5.59 3.60
CA ARG A 8 -11.52 6.70 2.67
C ARG A 8 -10.88 6.21 1.37
N GLY A 9 -11.23 6.81 0.25
CA GLY A 9 -10.83 6.38 -1.08
C GLY A 9 -11.97 5.69 -1.83
N SER A 10 -11.78 5.27 -3.08
CA SER A 10 -10.55 5.41 -3.88
C SER A 10 -10.50 6.80 -4.52
N GLU A 11 -9.63 7.67 -4.04
CA GLU A 11 -9.55 9.08 -4.46
C GLU A 11 -8.40 9.26 -5.43
N ARG A 12 -8.61 10.04 -6.51
CA ARG A 12 -7.52 10.40 -7.41
C ARG A 12 -6.81 11.62 -6.87
N GLU A 13 -5.51 11.50 -6.68
CA GLU A 13 -4.67 12.60 -6.23
C GLU A 13 -3.44 12.73 -7.12
N ARG A 14 -2.84 13.91 -7.11
CA ARG A 14 -1.55 14.14 -7.76
C ARG A 14 -0.46 14.12 -6.71
N GLY A 15 0.49 13.23 -6.94
CA GLY A 15 1.74 13.16 -6.22
C GLY A 15 1.77 12.12 -5.10
N LEU A 16 2.96 11.59 -4.86
CA LEU A 16 3.25 10.76 -3.69
C LEU A 16 3.90 11.60 -2.58
N PRO A 17 3.40 11.57 -1.33
CA PRO A 17 3.84 12.49 -0.28
C PRO A 17 5.31 12.32 0.12
N PHE A 18 5.88 11.15 -0.14
CA PHE A 18 7.26 10.78 0.18
C PHE A 18 8.25 10.92 -0.98
N LEU A 19 7.81 11.40 -2.15
CA LEU A 19 8.68 11.69 -3.29
C LEU A 19 8.86 13.19 -3.55
N GLY A 20 8.70 14.02 -2.52
CA GLY A 20 8.77 15.48 -2.65
C GLY A 20 7.68 16.03 -3.57
N GLN A 21 7.91 17.19 -4.18
CA GLN A 21 6.96 17.74 -5.16
C GLN A 21 7.00 16.94 -6.46
N ASN A 22 5.90 16.26 -6.78
CA ASN A 22 5.75 15.48 -8.00
C ASN A 22 4.29 15.55 -8.50
N ALA A 23 4.09 15.30 -9.79
CA ALA A 23 2.79 15.39 -10.45
C ALA A 23 2.24 14.01 -10.87
N LEU A 24 2.76 12.93 -10.28
CA LEU A 24 2.37 11.56 -10.59
C LEU A 24 0.87 11.38 -10.39
N GLU A 25 0.21 10.72 -11.32
CA GLU A 25 -1.18 10.31 -11.10
C GLU A 25 -1.22 9.15 -10.10
N THR A 26 -1.97 9.36 -9.03
CA THR A 26 -2.08 8.37 -7.95
C THR A 26 -3.54 8.11 -7.60
N LEU A 27 -3.78 6.90 -7.11
CA LEU A 27 -5.03 6.55 -6.44
C LEU A 27 -4.70 6.36 -4.96
N THR A 28 -5.43 7.03 -4.07
CA THR A 28 -5.21 7.03 -2.63
C THR A 28 -6.36 6.33 -1.91
N GLY A 29 -6.02 5.69 -0.80
CA GLY A 29 -6.97 5.00 0.05
C GLY A 29 -6.49 4.95 1.49
N ARG A 30 -7.45 4.82 2.40
CA ARG A 30 -7.18 4.58 3.81
C ARG A 30 -8.03 3.43 4.30
N TYR A 31 -7.35 2.44 4.87
CA TYR A 31 -7.98 1.31 5.54
C TYR A 31 -8.01 1.52 7.05
N ALA A 32 -9.11 1.18 7.69
CA ALA A 32 -9.17 0.93 9.12
C ALA A 32 -9.17 -0.58 9.35
N LEU A 33 -8.29 -1.07 10.23
CA LEU A 33 -8.36 -2.42 10.73
C LEU A 33 -9.05 -2.39 12.09
N SER A 34 -10.01 -3.28 12.27
CA SER A 34 -10.61 -3.53 13.57
C SER A 34 -9.64 -4.34 14.42
N ASP A 35 -9.25 -3.81 15.57
CA ASP A 35 -8.60 -4.64 16.59
C ASP A 35 -9.65 -5.41 17.41
N GLU A 36 -9.22 -6.48 18.08
CA GLU A 36 -10.11 -7.33 18.90
C GLU A 36 -10.67 -6.60 20.14
N ASN A 37 -10.10 -5.44 20.49
CA ASN A 37 -10.45 -4.60 21.64
C ASN A 37 -11.31 -3.38 21.25
N GLY A 38 -11.76 -3.26 20.00
CA GLY A 38 -12.56 -2.16 19.49
C GLY A 38 -11.78 -0.88 19.10
N GLY A 39 -10.46 -0.89 19.16
CA GLY A 39 -9.62 0.15 18.56
C GLY A 39 -9.52 -0.02 17.04
N ALA A 40 -9.28 1.10 16.36
CA ALA A 40 -9.14 1.17 14.92
C ALA A 40 -7.72 1.62 14.55
N LEU A 41 -7.01 0.79 13.81
CA LEU A 41 -5.69 1.09 13.30
C LEU A 41 -5.82 1.55 11.84
N GLU A 42 -5.29 2.73 11.51
CA GLU A 42 -5.39 3.27 10.14
C GLU A 42 -4.12 3.00 9.32
N LEU A 43 -4.31 2.57 8.07
CA LEU A 43 -3.27 2.36 7.06
C LEU A 43 -3.56 3.21 5.83
N ASP A 44 -2.58 3.98 5.38
CA ASP A 44 -2.68 4.70 4.11
C ASP A 44 -2.06 3.87 2.98
N VAL A 45 -2.70 3.88 1.81
CA VAL A 45 -2.24 3.21 0.60
C VAL A 45 -2.25 4.16 -0.58
N TRP A 46 -1.28 3.99 -1.48
CA TRP A 46 -1.19 4.75 -2.72
C TRP A 46 -0.83 3.82 -3.87
N TYR A 47 -1.59 3.87 -4.96
CA TYR A 47 -1.27 3.20 -6.21
C TYR A 47 -0.67 4.20 -7.19
N CYS A 48 0.34 3.75 -7.93
CA CYS A 48 0.92 4.49 -9.05
C CYS A 48 1.25 3.53 -10.20
N ALA A 49 0.79 3.84 -11.40
CA ALA A 49 1.08 3.07 -12.61
C ALA A 49 2.48 3.35 -13.17
N GLU A 50 3.04 4.53 -12.85
CA GLU A 50 4.29 4.98 -13.45
C GLU A 50 5.48 4.14 -12.98
N ALA A 51 6.49 4.05 -13.87
CA ALA A 51 7.76 3.40 -13.56
C ALA A 51 8.58 4.30 -12.63
N LEU A 52 8.56 3.99 -11.34
CA LEU A 52 9.35 4.72 -10.33
C LEU A 52 10.67 4.00 -10.08
N ILE A 53 11.75 4.76 -10.05
CA ILE A 53 13.06 4.27 -9.58
C ILE A 53 13.00 4.23 -8.05
N ILE A 54 12.82 3.03 -7.49
CA ILE A 54 12.88 2.85 -6.03
C ILE A 54 14.35 2.97 -5.60
N PRO A 55 14.68 3.85 -4.64
CA PRO A 55 16.06 4.04 -4.20
C PRO A 55 16.71 2.74 -3.71
N ALA A 56 18.00 2.56 -4.00
CA ALA A 56 18.76 1.38 -3.58
C ALA A 56 18.86 1.21 -2.06
N SER A 57 18.59 2.27 -1.28
CA SER A 57 18.52 2.22 0.19
C SER A 57 17.30 1.45 0.71
N TRP A 58 16.32 1.14 -0.14
CA TRP A 58 15.16 0.34 0.24
C TRP A 58 15.54 -1.13 0.28
N SER A 59 15.18 -1.78 1.39
CA SER A 59 15.51 -3.18 1.64
C SER A 59 14.43 -4.11 1.12
N ALA A 60 14.82 -5.19 0.43
CA ALA A 60 13.87 -6.25 0.08
C ALA A 60 13.29 -6.88 1.35
N ARG A 61 11.97 -7.12 1.34
CA ARG A 61 11.26 -7.78 2.43
C ARG A 61 10.67 -9.09 1.93
N ALA A 62 10.96 -10.17 2.64
CA ALA A 62 10.31 -11.45 2.42
C ALA A 62 8.99 -11.47 3.19
N CYS A 63 7.88 -11.65 2.48
CA CYS A 63 6.57 -11.90 3.08
C CYS A 63 6.04 -13.23 2.55
N THR A 64 5.75 -14.16 3.45
CA THR A 64 5.11 -15.43 3.11
C THR A 64 3.72 -15.16 2.54
N GLY A 65 3.40 -15.82 1.42
CA GLY A 65 2.09 -15.68 0.76
C GLY A 65 1.98 -14.49 -0.19
N LEU A 66 3.08 -13.75 -0.45
CA LEU A 66 3.08 -12.72 -1.47
C LEU A 66 2.77 -13.33 -2.87
N PRO A 67 1.81 -12.78 -3.64
CA PRO A 67 1.49 -13.29 -4.97
C PRO A 67 2.69 -13.31 -5.91
N ALA A 68 2.74 -14.29 -6.80
CA ALA A 68 3.77 -14.38 -7.83
C ALA A 68 3.80 -13.11 -8.70
N GLY A 69 5.01 -12.62 -9.02
CA GLY A 69 5.20 -11.40 -9.80
C GLY A 69 5.13 -10.12 -8.98
N LEU A 70 4.80 -10.19 -7.69
CA LEU A 70 4.96 -9.08 -6.75
C LEU A 70 6.26 -9.23 -5.97
N THR A 71 6.94 -8.11 -5.78
CA THR A 71 8.04 -7.99 -4.83
C THR A 71 7.71 -6.93 -3.80
N LEU A 72 8.30 -7.03 -2.62
CA LEU A 72 8.06 -6.09 -1.53
C LEU A 72 9.39 -5.48 -1.09
N ARG A 73 9.43 -4.16 -0.97
CA ARG A 73 10.55 -3.44 -0.36
C ARG A 73 10.06 -2.53 0.75
N ALA A 74 10.90 -2.34 1.76
CA ALA A 74 10.68 -1.37 2.82
C ALA A 74 11.67 -0.21 2.69
N ALA A 75 11.15 0.99 2.83
CA ALA A 75 11.97 2.17 3.02
C ALA A 75 12.88 2.04 4.25
N PRO A 76 14.05 2.69 4.26
CA PRO A 76 14.82 2.84 5.48
C PRO A 76 13.99 3.55 6.57
N PRO A 77 14.17 3.20 7.85
CA PRO A 77 13.49 3.89 8.96
C PRO A 77 13.82 5.39 8.97
N GLU A 78 12.94 6.20 9.57
CA GLU A 78 13.10 7.66 9.70
C GLU A 78 14.52 8.04 10.16
N PRO A 79 15.07 9.18 9.68
CA PRO A 79 14.35 10.35 9.14
C PRO A 79 14.24 10.44 7.61
N ALA A 80 14.40 9.33 6.86
CA ALA A 80 14.70 9.40 5.43
C ALA A 80 13.55 9.78 4.48
N LEU A 81 12.27 9.76 4.88
CA LEU A 81 11.14 10.03 3.98
C LEU A 81 10.14 11.00 4.61
N GLY A 82 10.13 12.24 4.11
CA GLY A 82 9.08 13.20 4.45
C GLY A 82 7.69 12.67 4.05
N GLY A 83 6.64 13.15 4.72
CA GLY A 83 5.25 12.79 4.37
C GLY A 83 4.76 11.44 4.90
N VAL A 84 5.62 10.63 5.53
CA VAL A 84 5.22 9.48 6.35
C VAL A 84 5.15 9.94 7.81
N ALA A 85 4.06 9.60 8.52
CA ALA A 85 3.92 10.00 9.92
C ALA A 85 4.88 9.20 10.83
N LYS A 86 5.34 9.83 11.91
CA LYS A 86 6.24 9.22 12.89
C LYS A 86 5.69 7.90 13.45
N GLY A 87 6.57 6.92 13.65
CA GLY A 87 6.19 5.59 14.14
C GLY A 87 5.54 4.71 13.08
N ARG A 88 5.72 5.06 11.81
CA ARG A 88 5.25 4.27 10.67
C ARG A 88 6.40 3.87 9.77
N VAL A 89 6.20 2.78 9.06
CA VAL A 89 7.07 2.27 8.01
C VAL A 89 6.37 2.39 6.67
N LEU A 90 7.13 2.72 5.62
CA LEU A 90 6.63 2.75 4.26
C LEU A 90 7.15 1.53 3.51
N TRP A 91 6.21 0.75 2.98
CA TRP A 91 6.50 -0.38 2.11
C TRP A 91 6.04 -0.07 0.68
N VAL A 92 6.64 -0.74 -0.30
CA VAL A 92 6.18 -0.74 -1.69
C VAL A 92 6.05 -2.17 -2.19
N LEU A 93 4.85 -2.52 -2.62
CA LEU A 93 4.56 -3.67 -3.45
C LEU A 93 4.81 -3.29 -4.91
N GLU A 94 5.74 -3.98 -5.55
CA GLU A 94 6.13 -3.71 -6.93
C GLU A 94 5.68 -4.86 -7.84
N ALA A 95 4.87 -4.51 -8.83
CA ALA A 95 4.60 -5.34 -10.00
C ALA A 95 5.38 -4.78 -11.20
N SER A 96 5.38 -5.51 -12.33
CA SER A 96 6.00 -5.03 -13.56
C SER A 96 5.38 -3.73 -14.10
N SER A 97 4.09 -3.50 -13.85
CA SER A 97 3.30 -2.41 -14.43
C SER A 97 2.75 -1.41 -13.42
N TYR A 98 2.96 -1.61 -12.11
CA TYR A 98 2.47 -0.70 -11.08
C TYR A 98 3.22 -0.86 -9.76
N ARG A 99 3.03 0.14 -8.88
CA ARG A 99 3.45 0.10 -7.49
C ARG A 99 2.26 0.39 -6.57
N ILE A 100 2.21 -0.29 -5.42
CA ILE A 100 1.34 0.07 -4.31
C ILE A 100 2.21 0.38 -3.11
N PHE A 101 2.18 1.62 -2.66
CA PHE A 101 2.83 2.04 -1.42
C PHE A 101 1.87 1.85 -0.26
N ILE A 102 2.41 1.39 0.86
CA ILE A 102 1.64 1.08 2.07
C ILE A 102 2.36 1.71 3.25
N SER A 103 1.70 2.66 3.91
CA SER A 103 2.17 3.21 5.18
C SER A 103 1.53 2.42 6.30
N LEU A 104 2.35 1.76 7.11
CA LEU A 104 1.93 0.89 8.21
C LEU A 104 2.52 1.38 9.52
N PRO A 105 1.83 1.20 10.67
CA PRO A 105 2.45 1.34 11.98
C PRO A 105 3.67 0.42 12.10
N ASP A 106 4.74 0.93 12.70
CA ASP A 106 5.91 0.11 12.98
C ASP A 106 5.55 -1.03 13.93
N GLY A 107 6.08 -2.22 13.69
CA GLY A 107 5.76 -3.42 14.44
C GLY A 107 4.36 -4.01 14.19
N PHE A 108 3.60 -3.55 13.18
CA PHE A 108 2.31 -4.17 12.84
C PHE A 108 2.46 -5.65 12.47
N ALA A 109 1.90 -6.54 13.31
CA ALA A 109 2.14 -7.98 13.26
C ALA A 109 1.68 -8.64 11.95
N ASP A 110 0.51 -8.27 11.44
CA ASP A 110 -0.06 -8.86 10.22
C ASP A 110 0.30 -8.11 8.94
N SER A 111 1.32 -7.24 8.98
CA SER A 111 1.79 -6.41 7.86
C SER A 111 2.00 -7.19 6.56
N CYS A 112 2.64 -8.36 6.61
CA CYS A 112 2.84 -9.22 5.44
C CYS A 112 1.53 -9.79 4.87
N ARG A 113 0.62 -10.25 5.74
CA ARG A 113 -0.65 -10.85 5.32
C ARG A 113 -1.56 -9.80 4.71
N PHE A 114 -1.60 -8.61 5.31
CA PHE A 114 -2.28 -7.45 4.75
C PHE A 114 -1.72 -7.08 3.36
N ALA A 115 -0.40 -6.95 3.23
CA ALA A 115 0.23 -6.58 1.96
C ALA A 115 -0.04 -7.63 0.87
N ALA A 116 0.03 -8.92 1.20
CA ALA A 116 -0.30 -10.00 0.27
C ALA A 116 -1.76 -9.93 -0.21
N ALA A 117 -2.71 -9.80 0.72
CA ALA A 117 -4.14 -9.71 0.40
C ALA A 117 -4.47 -8.45 -0.41
N LEU A 118 -3.90 -7.30 -0.04
CA LEU A 118 -4.05 -6.06 -0.79
C LEU A 118 -3.51 -6.22 -2.22
N GLY A 119 -2.29 -6.75 -2.37
CA GLY A 119 -1.65 -6.94 -3.68
C GLY A 119 -2.47 -7.87 -4.58
N GLU A 120 -2.94 -9.00 -4.06
CA GLU A 120 -3.75 -9.97 -4.79
C GLU A 120 -5.08 -9.37 -5.23
N ARG A 121 -5.82 -8.78 -4.29
CA ARG A 121 -7.16 -8.24 -4.56
C ARG A 121 -7.05 -7.04 -5.48
N PHE A 122 -6.14 -6.12 -5.24
CA PHE A 122 -5.95 -4.97 -6.11
C PHE A 122 -5.58 -5.37 -7.54
N ASP A 123 -4.68 -6.33 -7.73
CA ASP A 123 -4.34 -6.79 -9.09
C ASP A 123 -5.55 -7.41 -9.80
N TRP A 124 -6.43 -8.10 -9.07
CA TRP A 124 -7.70 -8.55 -9.61
C TRP A 124 -8.54 -7.36 -10.09
N PHE A 125 -8.84 -6.37 -9.24
CA PHE A 125 -9.61 -5.18 -9.63
C PHE A 125 -8.98 -4.45 -10.83
N ARG A 126 -7.65 -4.32 -10.84
CA ARG A 126 -6.90 -3.68 -11.93
C ARG A 126 -7.04 -4.42 -13.25
N ARG A 127 -7.00 -5.75 -13.25
CA ARG A 127 -7.16 -6.57 -14.47
C ARG A 127 -8.55 -6.47 -15.09
N TYR A 128 -9.57 -6.19 -14.28
CA TYR A 128 -10.97 -6.11 -14.73
C TYR A 128 -11.49 -4.67 -14.87
N ALA A 129 -10.67 -3.66 -14.57
CA ALA A 129 -11.03 -2.27 -14.84
C ALA A 129 -11.08 -2.02 -16.36
N ALA A 130 -12.23 -1.56 -16.87
CA ALA A 130 -12.40 -1.28 -18.30
C ALA A 130 -11.57 -0.06 -18.73
N LEU A 131 -11.53 0.95 -17.86
CA LEU A 131 -10.71 2.15 -18.03
C LEU A 131 -9.83 2.38 -16.79
N PRO A 132 -8.70 3.10 -16.93
CA PRO A 132 -7.92 3.53 -15.78
C PRO A 132 -8.74 4.31 -14.75
N SER A 133 -9.82 5.00 -15.19
CA SER A 133 -10.78 5.72 -14.33
C SER A 133 -11.50 4.82 -13.32
N ASP A 134 -11.73 3.56 -13.67
CA ASP A 134 -12.60 2.63 -12.95
C ASP A 134 -11.84 1.86 -11.87
N LEU A 135 -10.52 2.05 -11.81
CA LEU A 135 -9.65 1.44 -10.84
C LEU A 135 -10.01 1.92 -9.43
N SER A 136 -10.18 0.96 -8.52
CA SER A 136 -10.46 1.20 -7.11
C SER A 136 -9.71 0.23 -6.21
N PHE A 137 -9.45 0.66 -4.99
CA PHE A 137 -9.02 -0.20 -3.91
C PHE A 137 -10.18 -1.09 -3.44
N PRO A 138 -9.91 -2.35 -3.05
CA PRO A 138 -10.94 -3.24 -2.48
C PRO A 138 -11.60 -2.61 -1.25
N ALA A 139 -12.92 -2.52 -1.23
CA ALA A 139 -13.63 -1.92 -0.09
C ALA A 139 -13.42 -2.70 1.23
N LEU A 140 -13.32 -4.02 1.14
CA LEU A 140 -13.06 -4.93 2.26
C LEU A 140 -11.88 -5.82 1.91
N LEU A 141 -10.94 -5.95 2.84
CA LEU A 141 -9.82 -6.89 2.78
C LEU A 141 -9.89 -7.84 3.95
N GLU A 142 -10.02 -9.12 3.65
CA GLU A 142 -9.83 -10.20 4.62
C GLU A 142 -8.45 -10.82 4.39
N TYR A 143 -7.67 -10.97 5.46
CA TYR A 143 -6.34 -11.55 5.40
C TYR A 143 -6.16 -12.58 6.52
N ARG A 144 -5.59 -13.75 6.16
CA ARG A 144 -5.45 -14.90 7.04
C ARG A 144 -4.02 -15.07 7.52
#